data_AF-A0A495KSN1-F1
#
_entry.id   AF-A0A495KSN1-F1
#
_cell.length_a   1.000
_cell.length_b   1.000
_cell.length_c   1.000
_cell.angle_alpha   90.00
_cell.angle_beta   90.00
_cell.angle_gamma   90.00
#
_symmetry.space_group_name_H-M   'P 1'
#
loop_
_entity.id
_entity.type
_entity.pdbx_description
1 polymer ?
#
loop_
_entity_poly.entity_id
_entity_poly.type
_entity_poly.pdbx_seq_one_letter_code
_entity_poly.pdbx_strand_id
1 'polypeptide(L)'
;MLVNKYVCNFIAKKWIINRLDSNGKVVTMRQYAKDCNLATSTITKILTPDGYNIPLTTINNICQKEKTPLSQFFTAFEKEYGISIIDEFLKKKK
;
A
#
# COMPACT_ATOMS: atom_id res chain seq x y z
N MET A 1 10.18 -10.44 -2.15
CA MET A 1 11.17 -9.36 -1.92
C MET A 1 10.67 -8.51 -0.77
N LEU A 2 11.52 -8.15 0.21
CA LEU A 2 11.09 -7.45 1.43
C LEU A 2 10.42 -6.10 1.15
N VAL A 3 10.92 -5.35 0.16
CA VAL A 3 10.35 -4.07 -0.26
C VAL A 3 8.88 -4.22 -0.65
N ASN A 4 8.53 -5.24 -1.45
CA ASN A 4 7.14 -5.48 -1.88
C ASN A 4 6.21 -5.74 -0.68
N LYS A 5 6.68 -6.55 0.28
CA LYS A 5 5.96 -6.82 1.54
C LYS A 5 5.72 -5.53 2.31
N TYR A 6 6.75 -4.70 2.47
CA TYR A 6 6.63 -3.44 3.20
C TYR A 6 5.71 -2.43 2.52
N VAL A 7 5.76 -2.31 1.19
CA VAL A 7 4.85 -1.44 0.44
C VAL A 7 3.39 -1.91 0.64
N CYS A 8 3.13 -3.21 0.53
CA CYS A 8 1.79 -3.76 0.75
C CYS A 8 1.30 -3.51 2.19
N ASN A 9 2.14 -3.79 3.18
CA ASN A 9 1.81 -3.59 4.59
C ASN A 9 1.55 -2.11 4.92
N PHE A 10 2.35 -1.20 4.36
CA PHE A 10 2.17 0.23 4.53
C PHE A 10 0.81 0.69 3.99
N ILE A 11 0.46 0.29 2.76
CA ILE A 11 -0.85 0.59 2.15
C ILE A 11 -1.99 -0.02 2.98
N ALA A 12 -1.84 -1.30 3.38
CA ALA A 12 -2.85 -2.02 4.14
C ALA A 12 -3.17 -1.30 5.46
N LYS A 13 -2.14 -1.00 6.24
CA LYS A 13 -2.24 -0.32 7.53
C LYS A 13 -2.81 1.10 7.39
N LYS A 14 -2.37 1.84 6.38
CA LYS A 14 -2.75 3.24 6.22
C LYS A 14 -4.18 3.41 5.72
N TRP A 15 -4.65 2.56 4.82
CA TRP A 15 -5.90 2.82 4.08
C TRP A 15 -6.88 1.66 3.94
N ILE A 16 -6.45 0.39 4.02
CA ILE A 16 -7.33 -0.75 3.67
C ILE A 16 -8.01 -1.37 4.91
N ILE A 17 -7.28 -1.51 6.03
CA ILE A 17 -7.80 -2.16 7.25
C ILE A 17 -9.00 -1.39 7.78
N ASN A 18 -8.87 -0.06 7.90
CA ASN A 18 -9.93 0.85 8.33
C ASN A 18 -10.47 1.69 7.17
N ARG A 19 -10.64 1.07 6.00
CA ARG A 19 -11.10 1.73 4.77
C ARG A 19 -12.37 2.55 4.98
N LEU A 20 -12.27 3.81 4.57
CA LEU A 20 -13.37 4.77 4.60
C LEU A 20 -13.74 5.19 3.17
N ASP A 21 -14.98 5.61 2.96
CA ASP A 21 -15.37 6.35 1.77
C ASP A 21 -14.94 7.83 1.85
N SER A 22 -15.28 8.60 0.82
CA SER A 22 -15.03 10.05 0.74
C SER A 22 -15.72 10.86 1.85
N ASN A 23 -16.70 10.30 2.55
CA ASN A 23 -17.45 10.93 3.63
C ASN A 23 -16.96 10.47 5.02
N GLY A 24 -15.90 9.64 5.09
CA GLY A 24 -15.35 9.13 6.34
C GLY A 24 -16.12 7.94 6.93
N LYS A 25 -17.01 7.30 6.18
CA LYS A 25 -17.75 6.12 6.64
C LYS A 25 -17.01 4.83 6.30
N VAL A 26 -16.99 3.89 7.23
CA VAL A 26 -16.41 2.54 7.00
C VAL A 26 -17.16 1.83 5.88
N VAL A 27 -16.40 1.31 4.90
CA VAL A 27 -16.98 0.62 3.73
C VAL A 27 -16.56 -0.84 3.61
N THR A 28 -17.28 -1.58 2.78
CA THR A 28 -16.90 -2.96 2.42
C THR A 28 -15.64 -2.96 1.56
N MET A 29 -14.90 -4.08 1.55
CA MET A 29 -13.69 -4.22 0.75
C MET A 29 -14.00 -4.08 -0.75
N ARG A 30 -15.15 -4.60 -1.18
CA ARG A 30 -15.64 -4.47 -2.56
C ARG A 30 -15.89 -3.01 -2.94
N GLN A 31 -16.51 -2.24 -2.04
CA GLN A 31 -16.76 -0.82 -2.28
C GLN A 31 -15.44 -0.05 -2.39
N TYR A 32 -14.53 -0.24 -1.44
CA TYR A 32 -13.22 0.41 -1.49
C TYR A 32 -12.43 0.04 -2.76
N ALA A 33 -12.46 -1.23 -3.18
CA ALA A 33 -11.84 -1.66 -4.44
C ALA A 33 -12.43 -0.90 -5.63
N LYS A 34 -13.75 -0.75 -5.67
CA LYS A 34 -14.45 0.03 -6.69
C LYS A 34 -14.03 1.50 -6.68
N ASP A 35 -13.92 2.12 -5.51
CA ASP A 35 -13.51 3.52 -5.34
C ASP A 35 -12.07 3.75 -5.81
N CYS A 36 -11.19 2.75 -5.66
CA CYS A 36 -9.83 2.75 -6.20
C CYS A 36 -9.76 2.32 -7.68
N ASN A 37 -10.88 2.01 -8.35
CA ASN A 37 -10.89 1.42 -9.68
C ASN A 37 -10.01 0.14 -9.79
N LEU A 38 -10.16 -0.76 -8.82
CA LEU A 38 -9.43 -2.02 -8.71
C LEU A 38 -10.39 -3.20 -8.52
N ALA A 39 -9.93 -4.40 -8.89
CA ALA A 39 -10.60 -5.63 -8.50
C ALA A 39 -10.43 -5.88 -6.99
N THR A 40 -11.44 -6.45 -6.35
CA THR A 40 -11.37 -6.88 -4.94
C THR A 40 -10.18 -7.81 -4.70
N SER A 41 -9.86 -8.68 -5.67
CA SER A 41 -8.72 -9.59 -5.60
C SER A 41 -7.38 -8.86 -5.49
N THR A 42 -7.25 -7.67 -6.08
CA THR A 42 -6.07 -6.81 -5.92
C THR A 42 -5.94 -6.34 -4.48
N ILE A 43 -7.03 -5.89 -3.87
CA ILE A 43 -7.06 -5.48 -2.46
C ILE A 43 -6.71 -6.67 -1.54
N THR A 44 -7.26 -7.85 -1.81
CA THR A 44 -6.92 -9.07 -1.05
C THR A 44 -5.44 -9.42 -1.16
N LYS A 45 -4.82 -9.27 -2.34
CA LYS A 45 -3.38 -9.49 -2.53
C LYS A 45 -2.52 -8.49 -1.76
N ILE A 46 -2.97 -7.25 -1.57
CA ILE A 46 -2.27 -6.27 -0.72
C ILE A 46 -2.30 -6.71 0.74
N LEU A 47 -3.40 -7.34 1.18
CA LEU A 47 -3.58 -7.79 2.56
C LEU A 47 -2.88 -9.11 2.89
N THR A 48 -2.21 -9.76 1.94
CA THR A 48 -1.47 -10.99 2.24
C THR A 48 -0.25 -10.68 3.10
N PRO A 49 0.14 -11.56 4.05
CA PRO A 49 1.27 -11.31 4.94
C PRO A 49 2.61 -11.02 4.24
N ASP A 50 2.79 -11.56 3.04
CA ASP A 50 4.01 -11.37 2.24
C ASP A 50 3.83 -10.34 1.12
N GLY A 51 2.63 -9.77 0.99
CA GLY A 51 2.26 -8.88 -0.10
C GLY A 51 2.38 -9.53 -1.48
N TYR A 52 2.47 -8.68 -2.51
CA TYR A 52 2.78 -9.09 -3.88
C TYR A 52 3.56 -7.98 -4.59
N ASN A 53 4.04 -8.26 -5.81
CA ASN A 53 4.65 -7.23 -6.64
C ASN A 53 3.58 -6.26 -7.18
N ILE A 54 3.31 -5.21 -6.43
CA ILE A 54 2.28 -4.23 -6.74
C ILE A 54 2.69 -3.34 -7.92
N PRO A 55 1.89 -3.26 -9.00
CA PRO A 55 2.13 -2.32 -10.09
C PRO A 55 2.07 -0.87 -9.60
N LEU A 56 2.93 -0.01 -10.12
CA LEU A 56 2.91 1.43 -9.80
C LEU A 56 1.56 2.07 -10.11
N THR A 57 0.88 1.61 -11.16
CA THR A 57 -0.49 2.03 -11.50
C THR A 57 -1.48 1.73 -10.39
N THR A 58 -1.35 0.60 -9.69
CA THR A 58 -2.20 0.25 -8.54
C THR A 58 -1.94 1.19 -7.36
N ILE A 59 -0.67 1.51 -7.08
CA ILE A 59 -0.31 2.49 -6.04
C ILE A 59 -0.91 3.85 -6.38
N ASN A 60 -0.78 4.29 -7.64
CA ASN A 60 -1.30 5.56 -8.12
C ASN A 60 -2.82 5.64 -7.99
N ASN A 61 -3.56 4.58 -8.34
CA ASN A 61 -5.01 4.54 -8.19
C ASN A 61 -5.46 4.68 -6.73
N ILE A 62 -4.79 3.99 -5.80
CA ILE A 62 -5.07 4.13 -4.37
C ILE A 62 -4.75 5.55 -3.90
N CYS A 63 -3.60 6.10 -4.30
CA CYS A 63 -3.19 7.46 -3.99
C CYS A 63 -4.20 8.51 -4.48
N GLN A 64 -4.78 8.32 -5.68
CA GLN A 64 -5.84 9.19 -6.21
C GLN A 64 -7.10 9.16 -5.33
N LYS A 65 -7.57 7.96 -4.96
CA LYS A 65 -8.71 7.79 -4.05
C LYS A 65 -8.45 8.47 -2.70
N GLU A 66 -7.24 8.32 -2.18
CA GLU A 66 -6.81 8.85 -0.88
C GLU A 66 -6.29 10.30 -0.94
N LYS A 67 -6.45 10.97 -2.10
CA LYS A 67 -6.00 12.35 -2.36
C LYS A 67 -4.57 12.62 -1.89
N THR A 68 -3.70 11.63 -2.02
CA THR A 68 -2.31 11.67 -1.58
C THR A 68 -1.41 11.71 -2.82
N PRO A 69 -0.58 12.74 -3.03
CA PRO A 69 0.41 12.74 -4.10
C PRO A 69 1.35 11.54 -3.99
N LEU A 70 1.72 10.97 -5.14
CA LEU A 70 2.58 9.79 -5.19
C LEU A 70 3.96 10.03 -4.53
N SER A 71 4.49 11.25 -4.65
CA SER A 71 5.72 11.67 -3.96
C SER A 71 5.56 11.59 -2.43
N GLN A 72 4.47 12.15 -1.90
CA GLN A 72 4.17 12.11 -0.47
C GLN A 72 3.99 10.68 0.04
N PHE A 73 3.40 9.80 -0.77
CA PHE A 73 3.31 8.37 -0.46
C PHE A 73 4.71 7.77 -0.24
N PHE A 74 5.63 7.95 -1.20
CA PHE A 74 6.97 7.37 -1.10
C PHE A 74 7.80 7.99 0.03
N THR A 75 7.70 9.30 0.26
CA THR A 75 8.34 9.95 1.42
C THR A 75 7.84 9.37 2.74
N ALA A 76 6.54 9.15 2.89
CA ALA A 76 5.97 8.58 4.10
C ALA A 76 6.36 7.10 4.28
N PHE A 77 6.40 6.34 3.19
CA PHE A 77 6.86 4.95 3.18
C PHE A 77 8.34 4.84 3.61
N GLU A 78 9.21 5.68 3.03
CA GLU A 78 10.63 5.69 3.36
C GLU A 78 10.88 6.09 4.82
N LYS A 79 10.09 7.02 5.36
CA LYS A 79 10.17 7.40 6.78
C LYS A 79 9.86 6.21 7.72
N GLU A 80 8.97 5.30 7.33
CA GLU A 80 8.59 4.15 8.17
C GLU A 80 9.51 2.93 7.95
N TYR A 81 9.97 2.68 6.71
CA TYR A 81 10.67 1.44 6.35
C TYR A 81 12.09 1.62 5.79
N GLY A 82 12.53 2.86 5.51
CA GLY A 82 13.78 3.14 4.79
C GLY A 82 15.02 2.52 5.42
N ILE A 83 15.20 2.68 6.73
CA ILE A 83 16.33 2.09 7.48
C ILE A 83 16.32 0.56 7.38
N SER A 84 15.16 -0.06 7.55
CA SER A 84 15.02 -1.53 7.50
C SER A 84 15.37 -2.12 6.14
N ILE A 85 15.07 -1.40 5.05
CA ILE A 85 15.40 -1.83 3.68
C ILE A 85 16.90 -1.71 3.43
N ILE A 86 17.52 -0.61 3.85
CA ILE A 86 18.96 -0.38 3.72
C ILE A 86 19.74 -1.45 4.48
N ASP A 87 19.35 -1.75 5.73
CA ASP A 87 20.00 -2.75 6.56
C ASP A 87 19.94 -4.16 5.93
N GLU A 88 18.77 -4.55 5.38
CA GLU A 88 18.63 -5.84 4.69
C GLU A 88 19.52 -5.91 3.43
N PHE A 89 19.60 -4.80 2.68
CA PHE A 89 20.46 -4.72 1.50
C PHE A 89 21.94 -4.84 1.85
N LEU A 90 22.39 -4.18 2.94
CA LEU A 90 23.77 -4.27 3.42
C LEU A 90 24.12 -5.68 3.94
N LYS A 91 23.17 -6.37 4.58
CA LYS A 91 23.37 -7.77 5.03
C LYS A 91 23.59 -8.72 3.86
N LYS A 92 22.91 -8.54 2.73
CA LYS A 92 23.07 -9.39 1.54
C LYS A 92 24.40 -9.21 0.80
N LYS A 93 25.17 -8.17 1.13
CA LYS A 93 26.50 -7.90 0.56
C LYS A 93 27.66 -8.49 1.38
N LYS A 94 27.40 -8.98 2.60
CA LYS A 94 28.37 -9.70 3.42
C LYS A 94 28.22 -11.20 3.20
#